data_AF-A0A967LD02-F1
#
_entry.id   AF-A0A967LD02-F1
#
_cell.length_a   1.000
_cell.length_b   1.000
_cell.length_c   1.000
_cell.angle_alpha   90.00
_cell.angle_beta   90.00
_cell.angle_gamma   90.00
#
_symmetry.space_group_name_H-M   'P 1'
#
loop_
_entity.id
_entity.type
_entity.pdbx_description
1 polymer ?
#
loop_
_entity_poly.entity_id
_entity_poly.type
_entity_poly.pdbx_seq_one_letter_code
_entity_poly.pdbx_strand_id
1 'polypeptide(L)'
;EGFNTTTGGEYYLKIEENQPGPGVEPAVGVTFQFDTPVVAFGAYFVQANTLVPGAVTASFDNGSLQTTSLDGFAGGGLEFWGFTDTDPGAAISSVTILVSPESLENTDVIGLDDVRWVHVPEPGVPLLVLVGLLVLAGRRRS
;
A
#
# COMPACT_ATOMS: atom_id res chain seq x y z
N GLU A 1 -18.07 19.14 6.28
CA GLU A 1 -16.86 18.64 6.95
C GLU A 1 -15.89 18.18 5.86
N GLY A 2 -14.85 18.96 5.59
CA GLY A 2 -13.99 18.78 4.41
C GLY A 2 -13.22 17.48 4.48
N PHE A 3 -13.27 16.69 3.41
CA PHE A 3 -12.42 15.51 3.25
C PHE A 3 -10.97 15.99 3.31
N ASN A 4 -10.19 15.45 4.25
CA ASN A 4 -8.76 15.69 4.35
C ASN A 4 -8.08 14.96 3.17
N THR A 5 -8.38 15.35 1.94
CA THR A 5 -7.66 14.89 0.76
C THR A 5 -6.44 15.78 0.56
N THR A 6 -5.43 15.22 -0.09
CA THR A 6 -4.35 15.91 -0.75
C THR A 6 -4.87 17.06 -1.61
N THR A 7 -4.04 18.08 -1.82
CA THR A 7 -4.43 19.25 -2.63
C THR A 7 -4.72 18.81 -4.07
N GLY A 8 -6.00 18.85 -4.46
CA GLY A 8 -6.45 18.42 -5.78
C GLY A 8 -6.86 16.95 -5.87
N GLY A 9 -6.83 16.20 -4.76
CA GLY A 9 -7.32 14.82 -4.71
C GLY A 9 -8.84 14.74 -4.86
N GLU A 10 -9.30 13.83 -5.71
CA GLU A 10 -10.73 13.63 -6.02
C GLU A 10 -11.32 12.35 -5.39
N TYR A 11 -10.47 11.47 -4.87
CA TYR A 11 -10.87 10.12 -4.43
C TYR A 11 -10.38 9.84 -3.02
N TYR A 12 -11.29 9.43 -2.14
CA TYR A 12 -10.97 9.10 -0.75
C TYR A 12 -11.63 7.77 -0.39
N LEU A 13 -10.85 6.87 0.21
CA LEU A 13 -11.36 5.63 0.79
C LEU A 13 -11.39 5.75 2.30
N LYS A 14 -12.59 5.68 2.87
CA LYS A 14 -12.80 5.61 4.32
C LYS A 14 -12.64 4.17 4.81
N ILE A 15 -11.77 3.95 5.78
CA ILE A 15 -11.72 2.73 6.59
C ILE A 15 -12.29 3.11 7.95
N GLU A 16 -13.54 2.71 8.20
CA GLU A 16 -14.20 2.95 9.47
C GLU A 16 -14.51 1.62 10.14
N GLU A 17 -14.26 1.57 11.44
CA GLU A 17 -14.76 0.50 12.28
C GLU A 17 -16.23 0.78 12.60
N ASN A 18 -17.10 -0.18 12.31
CA ASN A 18 -18.51 -0.05 12.61
C ASN A 18 -18.76 -0.50 14.05
N GLN A 19 -18.68 0.42 15.01
CA GLN A 19 -18.84 0.06 16.42
C GLN A 19 -20.29 -0.01 16.90
N PRO A 20 -20.62 -1.07 17.66
CA PRO A 20 -21.66 -1.05 18.66
C PRO A 20 -21.10 -1.42 20.06
N GLY A 21 -20.24 -0.60 20.68
CA GLY A 21 -19.97 -0.67 22.14
C GLY A 21 -18.49 -0.82 22.57
N PRO A 22 -18.21 -0.96 23.88
CA PRO A 22 -16.85 -1.00 24.43
C PRO A 22 -16.13 -2.34 24.17
N GLY A 23 -14.88 -2.31 23.68
CA GLY A 23 -14.03 -3.48 23.43
C GLY A 23 -12.77 -3.20 22.59
N VAL A 24 -11.88 -4.19 22.44
CA VAL A 24 -10.80 -4.17 21.42
C VAL A 24 -11.41 -4.68 20.11
N GLU A 25 -11.42 -3.84 19.07
CA GLU A 25 -11.91 -4.24 17.76
C GLU A 25 -10.93 -5.20 17.05
N PRO A 26 -11.45 -6.14 16.23
CA PRO A 26 -10.60 -6.84 15.27
C PRO A 26 -10.11 -5.85 14.21
N ALA A 27 -8.87 -6.03 13.74
CA ALA A 27 -8.32 -5.20 12.69
C ALA A 27 -9.24 -5.17 11.45
N VAL A 28 -9.62 -3.96 11.02
CA VAL A 28 -10.35 -3.75 9.77
C VAL A 28 -9.34 -3.36 8.69
N GLY A 29 -9.57 -3.79 7.46
CA GLY A 29 -8.64 -3.48 6.39
C GLY A 29 -9.22 -3.51 4.99
N VAL A 30 -8.41 -3.01 4.07
CA VAL A 30 -8.66 -3.03 2.64
C VAL A 30 -7.55 -3.81 1.93
N THR A 31 -7.93 -4.64 0.96
CA THR A 31 -6.98 -5.35 0.12
C THR A 31 -6.97 -4.76 -1.29
N PHE A 32 -5.80 -4.36 -1.74
CA PHE A 32 -5.50 -4.01 -3.12
C PHE A 32 -4.94 -5.25 -3.82
N GLN A 33 -5.60 -5.68 -4.89
CA GLN A 33 -5.13 -6.77 -5.75
C GLN A 33 -4.64 -6.21 -7.07
N PHE A 34 -3.51 -6.72 -7.55
CA PHE A 34 -2.89 -6.29 -8.78
C PHE A 34 -2.82 -7.45 -9.77
N ASP A 35 -3.42 -7.28 -10.95
CA ASP A 35 -3.35 -8.27 -12.04
C ASP A 35 -1.92 -8.42 -12.58
N THR A 36 -1.12 -7.36 -12.46
CA THR A 36 0.31 -7.35 -12.73
C THR A 36 1.04 -7.03 -11.43
N PRO A 37 2.00 -7.88 -10.99
CA PRO A 37 2.71 -7.63 -9.75
C PRO A 37 3.44 -6.26 -9.70
N VAL A 38 3.50 -5.67 -8.51
CA VAL A 38 4.08 -4.34 -8.25
C VAL A 38 5.37 -4.45 -7.44
N VAL A 39 6.25 -3.46 -7.62
CA VAL A 39 7.49 -3.26 -6.82
C VAL A 39 7.42 -2.06 -5.91
N ALA A 40 6.40 -1.22 -6.06
CA ALA A 40 6.16 -0.15 -5.12
C ALA A 40 4.67 0.09 -4.97
N PHE A 41 4.28 0.47 -3.77
CA PHE A 41 2.95 0.92 -3.43
C PHE A 41 3.07 2.04 -2.41
N GLY A 42 2.15 2.98 -2.45
CA GLY A 42 1.98 3.91 -1.34
C GLY A 42 0.65 4.64 -1.41
N ALA A 43 0.30 5.28 -0.30
CA ALA A 43 -0.90 6.07 -0.16
C ALA A 43 -0.66 7.14 0.92
N TYR A 44 -1.50 8.17 0.90
CA TYR A 44 -1.60 9.09 2.02
C TYR A 44 -2.63 8.55 3.00
N PHE A 45 -2.20 8.35 4.23
CA PHE A 45 -3.06 8.14 5.37
C PHE A 45 -3.61 9.48 5.83
N VAL A 46 -4.92 9.49 6.00
CA VAL A 46 -5.68 10.65 6.35
C VAL A 46 -6.34 10.38 7.69
N GLN A 47 -5.94 11.08 8.75
CA GLN A 47 -6.58 10.91 10.04
C GLN A 47 -7.73 11.91 10.22
N ALA A 48 -8.88 11.41 10.65
CA ALA A 48 -10.01 12.23 11.03
C ALA A 48 -9.88 12.63 12.51
N ASN A 49 -8.95 13.55 12.80
CA ASN A 49 -9.05 14.41 13.98
C ASN A 49 -8.98 13.69 15.34
N THR A 50 -8.00 12.79 15.54
CA THR A 50 -7.77 12.23 16.87
C THR A 50 -6.33 12.40 17.36
N LEU A 51 -6.22 12.57 18.68
CA LEU A 51 -4.95 12.52 19.44
C LEU A 51 -4.55 11.07 19.74
N VAL A 52 -5.22 10.08 19.12
CA VAL A 52 -5.05 8.67 19.46
C VAL A 52 -3.99 8.09 18.55
N PRO A 53 -2.84 7.65 19.08
CA PRO A 53 -1.87 6.90 18.30
C PRO A 53 -2.52 5.63 17.75
N GLY A 54 -2.16 5.28 16.53
CA GLY A 54 -2.60 4.06 15.88
C GLY A 54 -1.43 3.33 15.24
N ALA A 55 -1.70 2.15 14.70
CA ALA A 55 -0.76 1.47 13.83
C ALA A 55 -1.43 1.05 12.53
N VAL A 56 -0.74 1.30 11.43
CA VAL A 56 -1.05 0.70 10.14
C VAL A 56 -0.14 -0.48 9.93
N THR A 57 -0.71 -1.63 9.61
CA THR A 57 0.05 -2.80 9.18
C THR A 57 -0.28 -3.14 7.74
N ALA A 58 0.71 -3.08 6.87
CA ALA A 58 0.62 -3.63 5.53
C ALA A 58 1.05 -5.10 5.54
N SER A 59 0.17 -5.97 5.04
CA SER A 59 0.44 -7.38 4.81
C SER A 59 0.53 -7.65 3.32
N PHE A 60 1.61 -8.33 2.94
CA PHE A 60 1.93 -8.67 1.56
C PHE A 60 1.70 -10.16 1.29
N ASP A 61 1.42 -10.53 0.06
CA ASP A 61 1.22 -11.92 -0.37
C ASP A 61 2.48 -12.79 -0.26
N ASN A 62 3.67 -12.17 -0.25
CA ASN A 62 4.93 -12.86 0.08
C ASN A 62 5.07 -13.21 1.58
N GLY A 63 4.07 -12.88 2.40
CA GLY A 63 4.03 -13.14 3.84
C GLY A 63 4.75 -12.10 4.70
N SER A 64 5.38 -11.10 4.10
CA SER A 64 5.99 -10.00 4.86
C SER A 64 4.92 -9.07 5.46
N LEU A 65 5.27 -8.48 6.59
CA LEU A 65 4.46 -7.49 7.29
C LEU A 65 5.30 -6.24 7.50
N GLN A 66 4.71 -5.08 7.27
CA GLN A 66 5.30 -3.80 7.62
C GLN A 66 4.31 -3.01 8.47
N THR A 67 4.74 -2.62 9.67
CA THR A 67 3.93 -1.83 10.58
C THR A 67 4.56 -0.46 10.74
N THR A 68 3.74 0.58 10.68
CA THR A 68 4.13 1.96 10.95
C THR A 68 3.16 2.56 11.95
N SER A 69 3.70 3.22 12.97
CA SER A 69 2.91 4.00 13.91
C SER A 69 2.35 5.22 13.21
N LEU A 70 1.07 5.46 13.38
CA LEU A 70 0.42 6.70 13.02
C LEU A 70 0.41 7.58 14.27
N ASP A 71 1.16 8.69 14.20
CA ASP A 71 1.10 9.68 15.26
C ASP A 71 -0.22 10.47 15.13
N GLY A 72 -0.99 10.53 16.21
CA GLY A 72 -2.20 11.36 16.25
C GLY A 72 -1.84 12.85 16.10
N PHE A 73 -2.53 13.56 15.21
CA PHE A 73 -2.26 15.00 14.97
C PHE A 73 -3.46 15.87 15.32
N ALA A 74 -3.24 16.84 16.22
CA ALA A 74 -4.26 17.79 16.62
C ALA A 74 -4.66 18.69 15.42
N GLY A 75 -5.88 18.51 14.91
CA GLY A 75 -6.39 19.21 13.72
C GLY A 75 -6.42 18.36 12.44
N GLY A 76 -6.09 17.07 12.54
CA GLY A 76 -5.97 16.17 11.38
C GLY A 76 -4.63 16.31 10.68
N GLY A 77 -4.38 15.44 9.71
CA GLY A 77 -3.11 15.41 8.99
C GLY A 77 -3.08 14.38 7.87
N LEU A 78 -2.09 14.54 7.00
CA LEU A 78 -1.75 13.61 5.92
C LEU A 78 -0.37 13.03 6.20
N GLU A 79 -0.28 11.71 6.27
CA GLU A 79 0.99 11.00 6.37
C GLU A 79 1.17 10.09 5.16
N PHE A 80 2.28 10.26 4.44
CA PHE A 80 2.58 9.34 3.34
C PHE A 80 3.25 8.08 3.89
N TRP A 81 2.72 6.94 3.47
CA TRP A 81 3.37 5.66 3.69
C TRP A 81 3.43 4.87 2.39
N GLY A 82 4.49 4.10 2.24
CA GLY A 82 4.65 3.21 1.11
C GLY A 82 5.87 2.32 1.28
N PHE A 83 5.97 1.34 0.39
CA PHE A 83 7.12 0.47 0.30
C PHE A 83 7.70 0.48 -1.11
N THR A 84 8.95 0.08 -1.19
CA THR A 84 9.61 -0.30 -2.44
C THR A 84 10.28 -1.65 -2.21
N ASP A 85 9.96 -2.64 -3.03
CA ASP A 85 10.68 -3.89 -3.05
C ASP A 85 11.98 -3.70 -3.83
N THR A 86 13.08 -4.11 -3.21
CA THR A 86 14.42 -4.07 -3.82
C THR A 86 14.71 -5.29 -4.68
N ASP A 87 13.92 -6.37 -4.56
CA ASP A 87 14.02 -7.56 -5.39
C ASP A 87 12.95 -7.52 -6.49
N PRO A 88 13.34 -7.27 -7.77
CA PRO A 88 12.39 -7.26 -8.88
C PRO A 88 11.76 -8.64 -9.15
N GLY A 89 12.26 -9.72 -8.53
CA GLY A 89 11.67 -11.06 -8.58
C GLY A 89 10.68 -11.36 -7.46
N ALA A 90 10.60 -10.55 -6.40
CA ALA A 90 9.72 -10.71 -5.25
C ALA A 90 8.40 -9.94 -5.42
N ALA A 91 7.85 -9.99 -6.64
CA ALA A 91 6.80 -9.07 -7.04
C ALA A 91 5.50 -9.28 -6.23
N ILE A 92 4.99 -8.19 -5.65
CA ILE A 92 3.82 -8.19 -4.77
C ILE A 92 2.56 -8.14 -5.62
N SER A 93 1.66 -9.11 -5.47
CA SER A 93 0.37 -9.13 -6.18
C SER A 93 -0.81 -8.69 -5.31
N SER A 94 -0.59 -8.57 -4.00
CA SER A 94 -1.62 -8.12 -3.07
C SER A 94 -1.02 -7.34 -1.90
N VAL A 95 -1.65 -6.23 -1.55
CA VAL A 95 -1.35 -5.43 -0.36
C VAL A 95 -2.62 -5.31 0.46
N THR A 96 -2.60 -5.82 1.70
CA THR A 96 -3.69 -5.61 2.66
C THR A 96 -3.27 -4.59 3.69
N ILE A 97 -3.97 -3.47 3.74
CA ILE A 97 -3.79 -2.43 4.75
C ILE A 97 -4.74 -2.75 5.90
N LEU A 98 -4.17 -3.12 7.04
CA LEU A 98 -4.87 -3.35 8.30
C LEU A 98 -4.70 -2.13 9.20
N VAL A 99 -5.81 -1.70 9.76
CA VAL A 99 -5.90 -0.62 10.73
C VAL A 99 -6.36 -1.22 12.05
N SER A 100 -5.73 -0.83 13.16
CA SER A 100 -6.19 -1.18 14.50
C SER A 100 -6.07 0.04 15.40
N PRO A 101 -7.15 0.50 16.05
CA PRO A 101 -7.05 1.53 17.06
C PRO A 101 -6.31 0.97 18.29
N GLU A 102 -5.49 1.79 18.92
CA GLU A 102 -4.82 1.43 20.18
C GLU A 102 -5.67 1.73 21.42
N SER A 103 -6.88 2.27 21.26
CA SER A 103 -7.73 2.73 22.37
C SER A 103 -9.11 2.06 22.39
N LEU A 104 -9.54 1.69 23.60
CA LEU A 104 -10.86 1.12 23.90
C LEU A 104 -11.99 2.16 23.94
N GLU A 105 -11.66 3.46 23.96
CA GLU A 105 -12.60 4.53 24.28
C GLU A 105 -12.94 5.43 23.09
N ASN A 106 -12.16 5.38 22.01
CA ASN A 106 -12.39 6.18 20.81
C ASN A 106 -12.12 5.33 19.57
N THR A 107 -13.09 5.27 18.66
CA THR A 107 -12.85 4.82 17.29
C THR A 107 -12.30 5.99 16.47
N ASP A 108 -11.26 5.74 15.69
CA ASP A 108 -10.79 6.69 14.70
C ASP A 108 -11.21 6.22 13.30
N VAL A 109 -11.47 7.18 12.44
CA VAL A 109 -11.63 6.96 11.01
C VAL A 109 -10.28 7.21 10.36
N ILE A 110 -9.73 6.16 9.77
CA ILE A 110 -8.55 6.28 8.93
C ILE A 110 -8.99 6.30 7.47
N GLY A 111 -8.53 7.30 6.76
CA GLY A 111 -8.71 7.44 5.33
C GLY A 111 -7.46 7.08 4.56
N LEU A 112 -7.66 6.64 3.33
CA LEU A 112 -6.64 6.52 2.31
C LEU A 112 -6.94 7.49 1.18
N ASP A 113 -5.91 8.19 0.73
CA ASP A 113 -5.95 9.09 -0.40
C ASP A 113 -4.74 8.87 -1.31
N ASP A 114 -4.85 9.23 -2.59
CA ASP A 114 -3.76 9.22 -3.56
C ASP A 114 -2.99 7.88 -3.62
N VAL A 115 -3.75 6.78 -3.66
CA VAL A 115 -3.18 5.42 -3.80
C VAL A 115 -2.42 5.30 -5.11
N ARG A 116 -1.15 4.89 -5.04
CA ARG A 116 -0.24 4.80 -6.18
C ARG A 116 0.60 3.53 -6.13
N TRP A 117 0.97 3.01 -7.30
CA TRP A 117 1.80 1.81 -7.42
C TRP A 117 2.66 1.83 -8.69
N VAL A 118 3.71 1.00 -8.70
CA VAL A 118 4.64 0.86 -9.82
C VAL A 118 4.83 -0.62 -10.15
N HIS A 119 4.66 -0.99 -11.42
CA HIS A 119 4.87 -2.35 -11.92
C HIS A 119 6.34 -2.61 -12.24
N VAL A 120 6.74 -3.89 -12.19
CA VAL A 120 7.99 -4.34 -12.82
C VAL A 120 7.82 -4.24 -14.34
N PRO A 121 8.65 -3.47 -15.06
CA PRO A 121 8.72 -3.60 -16.51
C PRO A 121 9.21 -5.02 -16.80
N GLU A 122 8.42 -5.82 -17.53
CA GLU A 122 8.92 -7.10 -18.03
C GLU A 122 10.26 -6.83 -18.73
N PRO A 123 11.37 -7.48 -18.33
CA PRO A 123 12.60 -7.34 -19.08
C PRO A 123 12.26 -7.77 -20.50
N GLY A 124 12.57 -6.93 -21.50
CA GLY A 124 12.14 -7.14 -22.88
C GLY A 124 12.55 -8.52 -23.40
N VAL A 125 11.75 -9.54 -23.11
CA VAL A 125 11.94 -10.93 -23.50
C VAL A 125 12.13 -11.04 -25.01
N PRO A 126 11.41 -10.27 -25.87
CA PRO A 126 11.72 -10.27 -27.30
C PRO A 126 13.15 -9.80 -27.61
N LEU A 127 13.70 -8.83 -26.87
CA LEU A 127 15.09 -8.38 -27.06
C LEU A 127 16.09 -9.47 -26.65
N LEU A 128 15.87 -10.13 -25.51
CA LEU A 128 16.72 -11.24 -25.06
C LEU A 128 16.66 -12.43 -26.02
N VAL A 129 15.49 -12.76 -26.56
CA VAL A 129 15.33 -13.78 -27.60
C VAL A 129 16.04 -13.37 -28.88
N LEU A 130 15.90 -12.11 -29.32
CA LEU A 130 16.60 -11.60 -30.52
C LEU A 130 18.12 -11.68 -30.36
N VAL A 131 18.66 -11.24 -29.22
CA VAL A 131 20.10 -11.31 -28.93
C VAL A 131 20.56 -12.76 -28.89
N GLY A 132 19.82 -13.65 -28.24
CA GLY A 132 20.11 -15.09 -28.22
C GLY A 132 20.17 -15.70 -29.62
N LEU A 133 19.17 -15.40 -30.46
CA LEU A 133 19.12 -15.87 -31.85
C LEU A 133 20.28 -15.33 -32.69
N LEU A 134 20.67 -14.07 -32.51
CA LEU A 134 21.83 -13.47 -33.21
C LEU A 134 23.15 -14.13 -32.81
N VAL A 135 23.36 -14.44 -31.52
CA VAL A 135 24.55 -15.16 -31.05
C VAL A 135 24.60 -16.58 -31.61
N LEU A 136 23.46 -17.29 -31.62
CA LEU A 136 23.34 -18.63 -32.23
C LEU A 136 23.62 -18.61 -33.74
N ALA A 137 23.09 -17.62 -34.45
CA ALA A 137 23.33 -17.45 -35.89
C ALA A 137 24.80 -17.12 -36.20
N GLY A 138 25.48 -16.34 -35.34
CA GLY A 138 26.90 -16.03 -35.47
C GLY A 138 27.82 -17.24 -35.26
N ARG A 139 27.52 -18.09 -34.26
CA ARG A 139 28.32 -19.30 -33.96
C ARG A 139 28.25 -20.39 -35.03
N ARG A 140 27.18 -20.44 -35.83
CA ARG A 140 27.01 -21.44 -36.89
C ARG A 140 27.78 -21.11 -38.18
N ARG A 141 28.35 -19.90 -38.27
CA ARG A 141 29.09 -19.40 -39.45
C ARG A 141 30.61 -19.34 -39.24
N SER A 142 31.11 -19.83 -38.10
CA SER A 142 32.53 -20.01 -37.79
C SER A 142 32.86 -21.50 -37.79
#